data_AF-A0A3G1B306-F1
#
_entry.id   AF-A0A3G1B306-F1
#
_cell.length_a   1.000
_cell.length_b   1.000
_cell.length_c   1.000
_cell.angle_alpha   90.00
_cell.angle_beta   90.00
_cell.angle_gamma   90.00
#
_symmetry.space_group_name_H-M   'P 1'
#
loop_
_entity.id
_entity.type
_entity.pdbx_description
1 polymer ?
#
loop_
_entity_poly.entity_id
_entity_poly.type
_entity_poly.pdbx_seq_one_letter_code
_entity_poly.pdbx_strand_id
1 'polypeptide(L)'
;MILPLGVQLADAQTVLVQTSKATYHYGDYLSVTISVSKTSGNNAIMHIIDSEGIKSSAIPVQIKNANTTITTPVPFNVELFREGKYQIQVEYDGVKSSAPFQLVDAGNIVMPFGSNVIMPQWLDGAVSDHMFFKFLVEKNAIKLPEGSKLGEKIEIPYWYKTNGKWWTEQKITDSEFVKGLQYLVNQKIIF
;
A
#
# COMPACT_ATOMS: atom_id res chain seq x y z
N MET A 1 -26.01 -45.46 -41.44
CA MET A 1 -25.95 -44.01 -41.16
C MET A 1 -25.40 -43.86 -39.76
N ILE A 2 -24.11 -43.53 -39.63
CA ILE A 2 -23.40 -43.44 -38.34
C ILE A 2 -23.43 -41.97 -37.93
N LEU A 3 -24.02 -41.66 -36.78
CA LEU A 3 -23.99 -40.32 -36.19
C LEU A 3 -22.54 -40.01 -35.75
N PRO A 4 -21.97 -38.83 -36.04
CA PRO A 4 -20.65 -38.51 -35.53
C PRO A 4 -20.74 -38.28 -34.01
N LEU A 5 -19.80 -38.86 -33.28
CA LEU A 5 -19.59 -38.58 -31.86
C LEU A 5 -19.53 -37.06 -31.65
N GLY A 6 -20.37 -36.55 -30.76
CA GLY A 6 -20.33 -35.16 -30.33
C GLY A 6 -18.93 -34.82 -29.84
N VAL A 7 -18.23 -33.96 -30.59
CA VAL A 7 -17.04 -33.30 -30.09
C VAL A 7 -17.50 -32.37 -28.99
N GLN A 8 -17.30 -32.78 -27.74
CA GLN A 8 -17.43 -31.87 -26.62
C GLN A 8 -16.28 -30.88 -26.73
N LEU A 9 -16.58 -29.68 -27.23
CA LEU A 9 -15.65 -28.56 -27.20
C LEU A 9 -15.24 -28.37 -25.75
N ALA A 10 -13.94 -28.48 -25.45
CA ALA A 10 -13.45 -28.11 -24.13
C ALA A 10 -13.76 -26.62 -23.91
N ASP A 11 -14.37 -26.28 -22.77
CA ASP A 11 -14.65 -24.88 -22.44
C ASP A 11 -13.34 -24.08 -22.47
N ALA A 12 -13.38 -22.94 -23.15
CA ALA A 12 -12.23 -22.06 -23.25
C ALA A 12 -11.86 -21.50 -21.86
N GLN A 13 -10.56 -21.37 -21.60
CA GLN A 13 -10.07 -20.71 -20.39
C GLN A 13 -10.59 -19.26 -20.35
N THR A 14 -11.14 -18.84 -19.21
CA THR A 14 -11.48 -17.45 -18.95
C THR A 14 -10.65 -16.93 -17.80
N VAL A 15 -10.34 -15.63 -17.84
CA VAL A 15 -9.66 -14.90 -16.78
C VAL A 15 -10.39 -13.57 -16.65
N LEU A 16 -10.83 -13.26 -15.43
CA LEU A 16 -11.35 -11.96 -15.07
C LEU A 16 -10.50 -11.43 -13.92
N VAL A 17 -10.09 -10.17 -14.02
CA VAL A 17 -9.44 -9.47 -12.91
C VAL A 17 -10.32 -8.31 -12.46
N GLN A 18 -10.40 -8.11 -11.15
CA GLN A 18 -11.10 -7.00 -10.53
C GLN A 18 -10.28 -6.46 -9.36
N THR A 19 -10.31 -5.15 -9.16
CA THR A 19 -9.82 -4.52 -7.93
C THR A 19 -10.97 -4.40 -6.93
N SER A 20 -10.66 -4.38 -5.63
CA SER A 20 -11.67 -4.22 -4.58
C SER A 20 -12.32 -2.82 -4.56
N LYS A 21 -11.64 -1.81 -5.11
CA LYS A 21 -12.12 -0.44 -5.28
C LYS A 21 -11.80 0.07 -6.69
N ALA A 22 -12.64 0.97 -7.20
CA ALA A 22 -12.31 1.73 -8.42
C ALA A 22 -11.36 2.89 -8.13
N THR A 23 -11.44 3.46 -6.93
CA THR A 23 -10.57 4.55 -6.46
C THR A 23 -9.92 4.14 -5.14
N TYR A 24 -8.60 4.27 -5.10
CA TYR A 24 -7.77 4.09 -3.92
C TYR A 24 -7.18 5.45 -3.52
N HIS A 25 -6.82 5.57 -2.25
CA HIS A 25 -6.12 6.72 -1.71
C HIS A 25 -4.81 6.28 -1.06
N TYR A 26 -3.90 7.23 -0.79
CA TYR A 26 -2.73 6.94 0.03
C TYR A 26 -3.17 6.38 1.39
N GLY A 27 -2.50 5.32 1.84
CA GLY A 27 -2.87 4.52 3.01
C GLY A 27 -3.76 3.31 2.70
N ASP A 28 -4.38 3.24 1.52
CA ASP A 28 -5.12 2.04 1.12
C ASP A 28 -4.20 0.92 0.63
N TYR A 29 -4.60 -0.31 0.90
CA TYR A 29 -3.99 -1.51 0.34
C TYR A 29 -4.68 -1.90 -0.98
N LEU A 30 -3.90 -2.13 -2.02
CA LEU A 30 -4.42 -2.68 -3.26
C LEU A 30 -4.85 -4.12 -3.02
N SER A 31 -6.10 -4.44 -3.36
CA SER A 31 -6.62 -5.80 -3.32
C SER A 31 -7.21 -6.17 -4.67
N VAL A 32 -6.77 -7.30 -5.20
CA VAL A 32 -7.09 -7.79 -6.55
C VAL A 32 -7.67 -9.19 -6.44
N THR A 33 -8.80 -9.42 -7.09
CA THR A 33 -9.40 -10.74 -7.27
C THR A 33 -9.21 -11.18 -8.70
N ILE A 34 -8.62 -12.36 -8.88
CA ILE A 34 -8.47 -13.04 -10.17
C ILE A 34 -9.42 -14.23 -10.17
N SER A 35 -10.33 -14.25 -11.12
CA SER A 35 -11.31 -15.31 -11.34
C SER A 35 -10.98 -16.07 -12.62
N VAL A 36 -10.91 -17.39 -12.54
CA VAL A 36 -10.59 -18.29 -13.66
C VAL A 36 -11.64 -19.39 -13.81
N SER A 37 -11.95 -19.81 -15.05
CA SER A 37 -12.87 -20.93 -15.27
C SER A 37 -12.26 -22.28 -14.86
N LYS A 38 -10.96 -22.45 -15.05
CA LYS A 38 -10.21 -23.66 -14.68
C LYS A 38 -8.86 -23.28 -14.07
N THR A 39 -8.40 -24.09 -13.11
CA THR A 39 -7.05 -24.01 -12.55
C THR A 39 -6.14 -25.03 -13.26
N SER A 40 -4.92 -24.60 -13.59
CA SER A 40 -3.88 -25.44 -14.20
C SER A 40 -2.70 -25.76 -13.26
N GLY A 41 -2.63 -25.08 -12.11
CA GLY A 41 -1.48 -25.13 -11.20
C GLY A 41 -0.33 -24.19 -11.58
N ASN A 42 -0.41 -23.54 -12.75
CA ASN A 42 0.54 -22.50 -13.14
C ASN A 42 0.36 -21.23 -12.30
N ASN A 43 1.36 -20.33 -12.34
CA ASN A 43 1.21 -18.98 -11.83
C ASN A 43 0.59 -18.08 -12.90
N ALA A 44 -0.29 -17.17 -12.47
CA ALA A 44 -0.60 -16.00 -13.27
C ALA A 44 0.55 -14.98 -13.16
N ILE A 45 0.73 -14.18 -14.20
CA ILE A 45 1.68 -13.06 -14.22
C ILE A 45 0.89 -11.76 -14.16
N MET A 46 1.12 -10.99 -13.11
CA MET A 46 0.49 -9.69 -12.92
C MET A 46 1.48 -8.55 -13.18
N HIS A 47 0.99 -7.48 -13.80
CA HIS A 47 1.68 -6.20 -13.92
C HIS A 47 0.77 -5.07 -13.45
N ILE A 48 1.37 -4.09 -12.77
CA ILE A 48 0.75 -2.78 -12.55
C ILE A 48 1.24 -1.88 -13.68
N ILE A 49 0.31 -1.21 -14.36
CA ILE A 49 0.59 -0.33 -15.49
C ILE A 49 0.11 1.06 -15.11
N ASP A 50 0.98 2.07 -15.21
CA ASP A 50 0.61 3.46 -14.93
C ASP A 50 -0.09 4.14 -16.12
N SER A 51 -0.42 5.42 -15.96
CA SER A 51 -1.10 6.21 -16.99
C SER A 51 -0.27 6.46 -18.24
N GLU A 52 1.06 6.32 -18.15
CA GLU A 52 1.98 6.44 -19.28
C GLU A 52 2.17 5.09 -20.01
N GLY A 53 1.58 4.01 -19.48
CA GLY A 53 1.71 2.66 -20.02
C GLY A 53 2.96 1.93 -19.53
N ILE A 54 3.72 2.51 -18.60
CA ILE A 54 4.92 1.88 -18.04
C ILE A 54 4.47 0.72 -17.15
N LYS A 55 5.05 -0.45 -17.42
CA LYS A 55 4.74 -1.69 -16.68
C LYS A 55 5.72 -1.89 -15.54
N SER A 56 5.21 -2.34 -14.40
CA SER A 56 6.02 -2.90 -13.32
C SER A 56 6.78 -4.15 -13.79
N SER A 57 7.76 -4.58 -13.00
CA SER A 57 8.25 -5.96 -13.04
C SER A 57 7.11 -6.98 -12.92
N ALA A 58 7.32 -8.18 -13.46
CA ALA A 58 6.36 -9.27 -13.37
C ALA A 58 6.16 -9.73 -11.91
N ILE A 59 4.89 -9.82 -11.49
CA ILE A 59 4.50 -10.29 -10.17
C ILE A 59 3.83 -11.66 -10.33
N PRO A 60 4.48 -12.77 -9.97
CA PRO A 60 3.87 -14.09 -10.05
C PRO A 60 2.80 -14.26 -8.97
N VAL A 61 1.61 -14.74 -9.36
CA VAL A 61 0.48 -15.00 -8.46
C VAL A 61 0.07 -16.46 -8.58
N GLN A 62 0.10 -17.19 -7.47
CA GLN A 62 -0.35 -18.59 -7.43
C GLN A 62 -1.88 -18.67 -7.50
N ILE A 63 -2.41 -19.28 -8.56
CA ILE A 63 -3.85 -19.51 -8.72
C ILE A 63 -4.21 -20.87 -8.11
N LYS A 64 -4.62 -20.86 -6.84
CA LYS A 64 -4.98 -22.09 -6.11
C LYS A 64 -6.43 -22.50 -6.32
N ASN A 65 -7.31 -21.51 -6.46
CA ASN A 65 -8.75 -21.70 -6.58
C ASN A 65 -9.29 -20.89 -7.75
N ALA A 66 -10.52 -21.19 -8.18
CA ALA A 66 -11.22 -20.44 -9.22
C ALA A 66 -11.27 -18.94 -8.94
N ASN A 67 -11.38 -18.54 -7.67
CA ASN A 67 -11.21 -17.16 -7.23
C ASN A 67 -10.00 -17.05 -6.31
N THR A 68 -9.02 -16.26 -6.70
CA THR A 68 -7.82 -15.97 -5.93
C THR A 68 -7.76 -14.47 -5.64
N THR A 69 -7.80 -14.10 -4.36
CA THR A 69 -7.64 -12.71 -3.92
C THR A 69 -6.24 -12.51 -3.35
N ILE A 70 -5.58 -11.45 -3.78
CA ILE A 70 -4.32 -10.98 -3.22
C ILE A 70 -4.49 -9.56 -2.69
N THR A 71 -3.76 -9.23 -1.63
CA THR A 71 -3.68 -7.88 -1.09
C THR A 71 -2.21 -7.53 -0.93
N THR A 72 -1.83 -6.31 -1.28
CA THR A 72 -0.44 -5.87 -1.10
C THR A 72 -0.06 -5.90 0.38
N PRO A 73 1.22 -6.18 0.72
CA PRO A 73 1.67 -6.17 2.12
C PRO A 73 1.86 -4.75 2.67
N VAL A 74 1.95 -3.75 1.78
CA VAL A 74 2.07 -2.33 2.11
C VAL A 74 0.98 -1.52 1.40
N PRO A 75 0.53 -0.40 1.99
CA PRO A 75 -0.44 0.47 1.34
C PRO A 75 0.22 1.35 0.27
N PHE A 76 -0.59 2.00 -0.55
CA PHE A 76 -0.12 3.07 -1.43
C PHE A 76 0.49 4.20 -0.60
N ASN A 77 1.67 4.65 -1.00
CA ASN A 77 2.41 5.73 -0.36
C ASN A 77 2.82 6.77 -1.42
N VAL A 78 2.70 8.05 -1.07
CA VAL A 78 3.00 9.19 -1.95
C VAL A 78 4.45 9.22 -2.42
N GLU A 79 5.38 8.63 -1.66
CA GLU A 79 6.79 8.55 -2.03
C GLU A 79 7.07 7.51 -3.12
N LEU A 80 6.16 6.54 -3.31
CA LEU A 80 6.33 5.41 -4.23
C LEU A 80 5.38 5.47 -5.43
N PHE A 81 4.22 6.09 -5.27
CA PHE A 81 3.17 6.12 -6.29
C PHE A 81 2.68 7.55 -6.50
N ARG A 82 2.55 7.94 -7.76
CA ARG A 82 1.94 9.21 -8.16
C ARG A 82 0.44 9.03 -8.28
N GLU A 83 -0.31 10.11 -8.09
CA GLU A 83 -1.73 10.13 -8.43
C GLU A 83 -1.93 9.85 -9.92
N GLY A 84 -3.04 9.19 -10.26
CA GLY A 84 -3.35 8.92 -11.65
C GLY A 84 -4.15 7.65 -11.87
N LYS A 85 -4.36 7.35 -13.15
CA LYS A 85 -5.03 6.13 -13.59
C LYS A 85 -3.99 5.01 -13.70
N TYR A 86 -4.38 3.85 -13.23
CA TYR A 86 -3.59 2.64 -13.29
C TYR A 86 -4.42 1.49 -13.86
N GLN A 87 -3.75 0.45 -14.33
CA GLN A 87 -4.36 -0.81 -14.71
C GLN A 87 -3.61 -1.97 -14.09
N ILE A 88 -4.35 -2.93 -13.54
CA ILE A 88 -3.84 -4.26 -13.24
C ILE A 88 -4.03 -5.11 -14.49
N GLN A 89 -2.95 -5.60 -15.07
CA GLN A 89 -2.98 -6.59 -16.15
C GLN A 89 -2.58 -7.94 -15.58
N VAL A 90 -3.37 -8.97 -15.86
CA VAL A 90 -3.10 -10.35 -15.49
C VAL A 90 -3.07 -11.19 -16.75
N GLU A 91 -2.05 -12.05 -16.86
CA GLU A 91 -1.97 -13.11 -17.85
C GLU A 91 -1.96 -14.47 -17.14
N TYR A 92 -2.84 -15.38 -17.54
CA TYR A 92 -2.90 -16.74 -17.01
C TYR A 92 -3.24 -17.71 -18.14
N ASP A 93 -2.39 -18.73 -18.32
CA ASP A 93 -2.52 -19.72 -19.39
C ASP A 93 -2.77 -19.10 -20.78
N GLY A 94 -2.07 -18.01 -21.08
CA GLY A 94 -2.13 -17.29 -22.36
C GLY A 94 -3.33 -16.33 -22.49
N VAL A 95 -4.25 -16.31 -21.53
CA VAL A 95 -5.40 -15.40 -21.52
C VAL A 95 -5.06 -14.16 -20.69
N LYS A 96 -5.30 -12.97 -21.27
CA LYS A 96 -5.08 -11.68 -20.63
C LYS A 96 -6.38 -11.05 -20.19
N SER A 97 -6.38 -10.43 -19.02
CA SER A 97 -7.44 -9.57 -18.52
C SER A 97 -6.84 -8.33 -17.89
N SER A 98 -7.58 -7.22 -17.89
CA SER A 98 -7.17 -5.99 -17.22
C SER A 98 -8.29 -5.39 -16.37
N ALA A 99 -7.93 -4.74 -15.27
CA ALA A 99 -8.83 -4.00 -14.38
C ALA A 99 -8.27 -2.60 -14.12
N PRO A 100 -8.98 -1.51 -14.46
CA PRO A 100 -8.53 -0.16 -14.16
C PRO A 100 -8.83 0.23 -12.70
N PHE A 101 -8.00 1.11 -12.15
CA PHE A 101 -8.30 1.84 -10.93
C PHE A 101 -7.66 3.24 -10.97
N GLN A 102 -8.05 4.10 -10.04
CA GLN A 102 -7.46 5.43 -9.87
C GLN A 102 -6.85 5.56 -8.49
N LEU A 103 -5.68 6.19 -8.41
CA LEU A 103 -5.08 6.64 -7.15
C LEU A 103 -5.25 8.15 -7.06
N VAL A 104 -5.89 8.60 -5.98
CA VAL A 104 -6.18 10.02 -5.72
C VAL A 104 -5.67 10.39 -4.34
N ASP A 105 -5.06 11.56 -4.20
CA ASP A 105 -4.73 12.11 -2.89
C ASP A 105 -5.99 12.71 -2.24
N ALA A 106 -6.53 12.02 -1.23
CA ALA A 106 -7.62 12.54 -0.40
C ALA A 106 -7.13 13.43 0.75
N GLY A 107 -5.84 13.71 0.85
CA GLY A 107 -5.22 14.39 1.99
C GLY A 107 -5.17 13.51 3.23
N ASN A 108 -5.15 12.18 3.05
CA ASN A 108 -5.00 11.24 4.16
C ASN A 108 -3.63 11.43 4.81
N ILE A 109 -3.61 11.46 6.14
CA ILE A 109 -2.35 11.42 6.88
C ILE A 109 -1.86 9.98 6.88
N VAL A 110 -0.76 9.73 6.16
CA VAL A 110 -0.12 8.42 6.02
C VAL A 110 1.30 8.53 6.54
N MET A 111 1.73 7.52 7.30
CA MET A 111 3.10 7.47 7.79
C MET A 111 4.07 7.36 6.60
N PRO A 112 5.20 8.08 6.62
CA PRO A 112 6.18 8.04 5.53
C PRO A 112 6.71 6.63 5.25
N PHE A 113 7.17 6.38 4.03
CA PHE A 113 7.85 5.15 3.71
C PHE A 113 9.10 4.98 4.60
N GLY A 114 9.30 3.78 5.14
CA GLY A 114 10.35 3.50 6.12
C GLY A 114 9.92 3.65 7.58
N SER A 115 8.70 4.14 7.86
CA SER A 115 8.18 4.27 9.24
C SER A 115 8.18 2.95 10.01
N ASN A 116 7.87 1.83 9.33
CA ASN A 116 7.90 0.48 9.91
C ASN A 116 9.30 0.05 10.40
N VAL A 117 10.36 0.70 9.92
CA VAL A 117 11.75 0.41 10.30
C VAL A 117 12.22 1.38 11.38
N ILE A 118 11.98 2.67 11.19
CA ILE A 118 12.48 3.70 12.10
C ILE A 118 11.70 3.73 13.43
N MET A 119 10.41 3.38 13.43
CA MET A 119 9.59 3.39 14.64
C MET A 119 10.11 2.39 15.70
N PRO A 120 10.34 1.10 15.38
CA PRO A 120 10.97 0.18 16.33
C PRO A 120 12.32 0.67 16.88
N GLN A 121 13.18 1.21 16.01
CA GLN A 121 14.50 1.75 16.39
C GLN A 121 14.39 3.01 17.27
N TRP A 122 13.35 3.82 17.07
CA TRP A 122 13.10 4.95 17.95
C TRP A 122 12.60 4.48 19.33
N LEU A 123 11.73 3.46 19.34
CA LEU A 123 11.21 2.89 20.58
C LEU A 123 12.32 2.26 21.44
N ASP A 124 13.22 1.49 20.83
CA ASP A 124 14.34 0.83 21.52
C ASP A 124 15.52 1.78 21.85
N GLY A 125 15.54 2.98 21.26
CA GLY A 125 16.53 4.03 21.53
C GLY A 125 17.74 4.02 20.61
N ALA A 126 17.82 3.11 19.63
CA ALA A 126 18.84 3.15 18.58
C ALA A 126 18.73 4.40 17.70
N VAL A 127 17.51 4.92 17.53
CA VAL A 127 17.21 6.21 16.90
C VAL A 127 16.78 7.22 17.97
N SER A 128 17.44 8.37 18.01
CA SER A 128 17.10 9.44 18.95
C SER A 128 15.78 10.13 18.59
N ASP A 129 15.15 10.77 19.57
CA ASP A 129 13.96 11.59 19.37
C ASP A 129 14.14 12.64 18.27
N HIS A 130 15.30 13.30 18.25
CA HIS A 130 15.66 14.24 17.18
C HIS A 130 15.69 13.59 15.81
N MET A 131 16.33 12.42 15.66
CA MET A 131 16.41 11.74 14.36
C MET A 131 15.04 11.24 13.89
N PHE A 132 14.23 10.70 14.79
CA PHE A 132 12.87 10.26 14.48
C PHE A 132 11.97 11.43 14.09
N PHE A 133 11.98 12.51 14.87
CA PHE A 133 11.17 13.69 14.60
C PHE A 133 11.63 14.40 13.32
N LYS A 134 12.94 14.51 13.09
CA LYS A 134 13.52 15.02 11.83
C LYS A 134 13.03 14.23 10.62
N PHE A 135 13.05 12.90 10.69
CA PHE A 135 12.51 12.04 9.63
C PHE A 135 11.06 12.39 9.30
N LEU A 136 10.20 12.55 10.31
CA LEU A 136 8.78 12.88 10.09
C LEU A 136 8.58 14.29 9.49
N VAL A 137 9.40 15.26 9.88
CA VAL A 137 9.35 16.62 9.33
C VAL A 137 9.85 16.64 7.88
N GLU A 138 10.98 16.02 7.58
CA GLU A 138 11.54 15.96 6.22
C GLU A 138 10.61 15.25 5.24
N LYS A 139 9.81 14.30 5.74
CA LYS A 139 8.79 13.58 4.98
C LYS A 139 7.41 14.24 5.00
N ASN A 140 7.30 15.46 5.54
CA ASN A 140 6.06 16.24 5.63
C ASN A 140 4.91 15.57 6.41
N ALA A 141 5.19 14.56 7.25
CA ALA A 141 4.19 13.96 8.11
C ALA A 141 3.89 14.85 9.32
N ILE A 142 4.89 15.56 9.84
CA ILE A 142 4.74 16.56 10.89
C ILE A 142 5.09 17.94 10.32
N LYS A 143 4.26 18.94 10.63
CA LYS A 143 4.47 20.33 10.22
C LYS A 143 4.95 21.15 11.41
N LEU A 144 6.03 21.90 11.21
CA LEU A 144 6.49 22.87 12.19
C LEU A 144 5.59 24.12 12.16
N PRO A 145 5.49 24.88 13.28
CA PRO A 145 4.84 26.18 13.26
C PRO A 145 5.53 27.11 12.25
N GLU A 146 4.75 27.98 11.61
CA GLU A 146 5.26 28.89 10.59
C GLU A 146 6.45 29.73 11.11
N GLY A 147 7.49 29.87 10.27
CA GLY A 147 8.72 30.58 10.63
C GLY A 147 9.63 29.85 11.62
N SER A 148 9.23 28.68 12.14
CA SER A 148 10.07 27.89 13.05
C SER A 148 11.04 27.00 12.28
N LYS A 149 12.20 26.74 12.89
CA LYS A 149 13.17 25.74 12.44
C LYS A 149 13.18 24.58 13.41
N LEU A 150 13.58 23.41 12.93
CA LEU A 150 13.81 22.25 13.79
C LEU A 150 14.91 22.56 14.81
N GLY A 151 14.62 22.43 16.10
CA GLY A 151 15.62 22.61 17.15
C GLY A 151 16.79 21.62 17.06
N GLU A 152 17.96 22.03 17.54
CA GLU A 152 19.18 21.20 17.55
C GLU A 152 19.04 19.94 18.43
N LYS A 153 18.14 20.02 19.42
CA LYS A 153 17.76 18.90 20.28
C LYS A 153 16.24 18.85 20.37
N ILE A 154 15.69 17.66 20.19
CA ILE A 154 14.27 17.36 20.35
C ILE A 154 14.16 16.29 21.43
N GLU A 155 13.28 16.49 22.39
CA GLU A 155 12.93 15.51 23.41
C GLU A 155 11.45 15.21 23.30
N ILE A 156 11.12 13.98 22.92
CA ILE A 156 9.73 13.51 22.89
C ILE A 156 9.44 12.97 24.29
N PRO A 157 8.35 13.40 24.96
CA PRO A 157 8.03 12.92 26.28
C PRO A 157 7.98 11.38 26.31
N TYR A 158 8.63 10.76 27.29
CA TYR A 158 8.76 9.30 27.35
C TYR A 158 7.42 8.57 27.26
N TRP A 159 6.38 9.11 27.90
CA TRP A 159 5.02 8.56 27.86
C TRP A 159 4.43 8.49 26.44
N TYR A 160 4.92 9.31 25.51
CA TYR A 160 4.46 9.33 24.13
C TYR A 160 4.95 8.11 23.33
N LYS A 161 6.03 7.44 23.75
CA LYS A 161 6.48 6.17 23.15
C LYS A 161 5.42 5.08 23.19
N THR A 162 4.47 5.14 24.14
CA THR A 162 3.31 4.24 24.18
C THR A 162 2.49 4.31 22.89
N ASN A 163 2.29 5.50 22.31
CA ASN A 163 1.59 5.64 21.03
C ASN A 163 2.39 5.01 19.88
N GLY A 164 3.72 5.14 19.90
CA GLY A 164 4.58 4.47 18.91
C GLY A 164 4.43 2.95 18.96
N LYS A 165 4.40 2.38 20.17
CA LYS A 165 4.12 0.96 20.37
C LYS A 165 2.74 0.57 19.85
N TRP A 166 1.70 1.32 20.19
CA TRP A 166 0.35 1.06 19.68
C TRP A 166 0.27 1.14 18.16
N TRP A 167 0.99 2.06 17.54
CA TRP A 167 1.08 2.15 16.09
C TRP A 167 1.74 0.89 15.49
N THR A 168 2.86 0.41 16.06
CA THR A 168 3.49 -0.85 15.59
C THR A 168 2.60 -2.07 15.77
N GLU A 169 1.72 -2.05 16.78
CA GLU A 169 0.73 -3.10 17.05
C GLU A 169 -0.57 -2.90 16.25
N GLN A 170 -0.63 -1.90 15.34
CA GLN A 170 -1.81 -1.53 14.55
C GLN A 170 -3.06 -1.21 15.40
N LYS A 171 -2.87 -0.76 16.65
CA LYS A 171 -3.93 -0.35 17.58
C LYS A 171 -4.40 1.08 17.38
N ILE A 172 -3.55 1.91 16.77
CA ILE A 172 -3.87 3.26 16.34
C ILE A 172 -3.44 3.43 14.89
N THR A 173 -4.18 4.26 14.17
CA THR A 173 -3.93 4.61 12.77
C THR A 173 -2.76 5.59 12.64
N ASP A 174 -2.22 5.70 11.41
CA ASP A 174 -1.25 6.73 11.03
C ASP A 174 -1.73 8.13 11.44
N SER A 175 -3.00 8.43 11.18
CA SER A 175 -3.61 9.73 11.51
C SER A 175 -3.61 10.00 13.01
N GLU A 176 -3.99 9.02 13.83
CA GLU A 176 -4.04 9.17 15.29
C GLU A 176 -2.64 9.38 15.88
N PHE A 177 -1.64 8.61 15.44
CA PHE A 177 -0.26 8.80 15.86
C PHE A 177 0.24 10.19 15.45
N VAL A 178 0.20 10.52 14.17
CA VAL A 178 0.74 11.78 13.65
C VAL A 178 0.04 12.99 14.28
N LYS A 179 -1.29 12.97 14.42
CA LYS A 179 -2.04 14.06 15.08
C LYS A 179 -1.68 14.22 16.55
N GLY A 180 -1.46 13.13 17.27
CA GLY A 180 -1.00 13.18 18.65
C GLY A 180 0.37 13.86 18.79
N LEU A 181 1.30 13.56 17.88
CA LEU A 181 2.64 14.16 17.90
C LEU A 181 2.59 15.62 17.43
N GLN A 182 1.78 15.91 16.40
CA GLN A 182 1.50 17.27 15.94
C GLN A 182 0.88 18.13 17.06
N TYR A 183 0.03 17.55 17.91
CA TYR A 183 -0.50 18.26 19.07
C TYR A 183 0.60 18.70 20.04
N LEU A 184 1.59 17.84 20.31
CA LEU A 184 2.74 18.20 21.16
C LEU A 184 3.56 19.36 20.59
N VAL A 185 3.71 19.38 19.26
CA VAL A 185 4.35 20.51 18.54
C VAL A 185 3.53 21.79 18.72
N ASN A 186 2.23 21.72 18.50
CA ASN A 186 1.33 22.87 18.60
C ASN A 186 1.26 23.44 20.02
N GLN A 187 1.34 22.57 21.04
CA GLN A 187 1.39 22.96 22.45
C GLN A 187 2.79 23.38 22.92
N LYS A 188 3.79 23.40 22.03
CA LYS A 188 5.18 23.75 22.35
C LYS A 188 5.79 22.87 23.44
N ILE A 189 5.30 21.63 23.56
CA ILE A 189 5.88 20.60 24.41
C ILE A 189 7.15 20.05 23.74
N ILE A 190 7.14 20.03 22.41
CA ILE A 190 8.27 19.64 21.57
C ILE A 190 8.40 20.67 20.45
N PHE A 191 9.49 21.43 20.35
CA PHE A 191 9.82 22.21 19.15
C PHE A 191 11.31 22.60 19.12
#